data_AF-A0A7X7Z3W2-F1
#
_entry.id   AF-A0A7X7Z3W2-F1
#
_cell.length_a   1.000
_cell.length_b   1.000
_cell.length_c   1.000
_cell.angle_alpha   90.00
_cell.angle_beta   90.00
_cell.angle_gamma   90.00
#
_symmetry.space_group_name_H-M   'P 1'
#
loop_
_entity.id
_entity.type
_entity.pdbx_description
1 polymer ?
#
loop_
_entity_poly.entity_id
_entity_poly.type
_entity_poly.pdbx_seq_one_letter_code
_entity_poly.pdbx_strand_id
1 'polypeptide(L)' 'MGDRRKYLWRGAARLIAAVLTLWLPPAIAGAADIPSGEAGLTILGMTDDYLGPLAQGDLNGDGVADLAIGAPGT' A
#
# COMPACT_ATOMS: atom_id res chain seq x y z
N MET A 1 11.28 -31.61 45.26
CA MET A 1 10.11 -31.48 44.36
C MET A 1 10.35 -30.29 43.42
N GLY A 2 10.74 -30.52 42.16
CA GLY A 2 11.05 -29.46 41.20
C GLY A 2 9.80 -28.94 40.49
N ASP A 3 9.62 -27.63 40.48
CA ASP A 3 8.41 -26.96 39.97
C ASP A 3 8.40 -26.93 38.43
N ARG A 4 7.71 -27.92 37.83
CA ARG A 4 7.64 -28.15 36.37
C ARG A 4 6.81 -27.12 35.59
N ARG A 5 6.23 -26.12 36.27
CA ARG A 5 5.34 -25.11 35.64
C ARG A 5 6.07 -24.03 34.83
N LYS A 6 7.40 -23.94 34.95
CA LYS A 6 8.21 -22.90 34.28
C LYS A 6 8.52 -23.20 32.81
N TYR A 7 8.41 -24.46 32.38
CA TYR A 7 8.74 -24.89 31.01
C TYR A 7 7.56 -24.82 30.04
N LEU A 8 6.32 -24.81 30.53
CA LEU A 8 5.11 -24.77 29.69
C LEU A 8 4.89 -23.41 29.02
N TRP A 9 5.37 -22.32 29.62
CA TRP A 9 5.16 -20.95 29.10
C TRP A 9 6.13 -20.52 28.00
N ARG A 10 7.30 -21.14 27.89
CA ARG A 10 8.29 -20.80 26.86
C ARG A 10 8.00 -21.43 25.49
N GLY A 11 7.19 -22.48 25.45
CA GLY A 11 6.77 -23.15 24.21
C GLY A 11 5.50 -22.54 23.58
N ALA A 12 4.51 -22.18 24.40
CA ALA A 12 3.26 -21.59 23.92
C ALA A 12 3.42 -20.19 23.31
N ALA A 13 4.37 -19.39 23.81
CA ALA A 13 4.64 -18.04 23.30
C ALA A 13 5.22 -18.01 21.86
N ARG A 14 5.79 -19.13 21.39
CA ARG A 14 6.35 -19.22 20.02
C ARG A 14 5.33 -19.59 18.96
N LEU A 15 4.19 -20.17 19.35
CA LEU A 15 3.13 -20.53 18.40
C LEU A 15 2.19 -19.36 18.10
N ILE A 16 2.00 -18.43 19.05
CA ILE A 16 1.15 -17.25 18.83
C ILE A 16 1.81 -16.25 17.86
N ALA A 17 3.14 -16.09 17.92
CA ALA A 17 3.86 -15.18 17.02
C ALA A 17 3.87 -15.65 15.55
N ALA A 18 3.87 -16.96 15.31
CA ALA A 18 3.91 -17.51 13.94
C ALA A 18 2.54 -17.51 13.24
N VAL A 19 1.44 -17.48 14.01
CA VAL A 19 0.07 -17.48 13.47
C VAL A 19 -0.40 -16.08 13.07
N LEU A 20 0.13 -15.02 13.71
CA LEU A 20 -0.23 -13.63 13.40
C LEU A 20 0.36 -13.10 12.08
N THR A 21 1.38 -13.75 11.51
CA THR A 21 2.03 -13.31 10.26
C THR A 21 1.45 -13.91 8.99
N LEU A 22 0.48 -14.84 9.10
CA LEU A 22 -0.12 -15.55 7.96
C LEU A 22 -1.41 -14.90 7.43
N TRP A 23 -1.94 -13.88 8.12
CA TRP A 23 -3.18 -13.18 7.75
C TRP A 23 -3.04 -11.67 7.93
N LEU A 24 -1.92 -11.09 7.51
CA LEU A 24 -1.93 -9.72 7.04
C LEU A 24 -1.61 -9.77 5.55
N PRO A 25 -2.39 -9.11 4.68
CA PRO A 25 -1.88 -8.81 3.34
C PRO A 25 -0.53 -8.11 3.52
N PRO A 26 0.46 -8.31 2.63
CA PRO A 26 1.68 -7.52 2.70
C PRO A 26 1.24 -6.06 2.75
N ALA A 27 1.52 -5.40 3.88
CA ALA A 27 1.43 -3.96 3.92
C ALA A 27 2.37 -3.51 2.81
N ILE A 28 1.82 -2.93 1.74
CA ILE A 28 2.61 -2.24 0.74
C ILE A 28 3.12 -0.99 1.47
N ALA A 29 4.17 -1.19 2.25
CA ALA A 29 4.90 -0.14 2.93
C ALA A 29 5.85 0.46 1.90
N GLY A 30 5.41 1.54 1.28
CA GLY A 30 6.21 2.33 0.36
C GLY A 30 5.45 2.62 -0.91
N ALA A 31 4.89 3.83 -1.00
CA ALA A 31 4.81 4.49 -2.29
C ALA A 31 6.23 4.47 -2.87
N ALA A 32 6.44 3.74 -3.97
CA ALA A 32 7.68 3.84 -4.71
C ALA A 32 7.73 5.25 -5.27
N ASP A 33 8.55 6.10 -4.66
CA ASP A 33 8.65 7.51 -5.01
C ASP A 33 9.13 7.60 -6.46
N ILE A 34 8.34 8.24 -7.32
CA ILE A 34 8.68 8.40 -8.74
C ILE A 34 9.87 9.37 -8.79
N PRO A 35 11.01 8.99 -9.41
CA PRO A 35 12.20 9.83 -9.41
C PRO A 35 11.89 11.22 -9.96
N SER A 36 12.25 12.26 -9.21
CA SER A 36 12.08 13.64 -9.64
C SER A 36 12.96 13.94 -10.85
N GLY A 37 12.35 14.37 -11.96
CA GLY A 37 13.08 14.87 -13.14
C GLY A 37 12.80 14.14 -14.46
N GLU A 38 12.22 12.94 -14.43
CA GLU A 38 11.69 12.27 -15.62
C GLU A 38 10.23 11.84 -15.40
N ALA A 39 9.44 11.85 -16.46
CA ALA A 39 8.08 11.32 -16.41
C ALA A 39 8.16 9.80 -16.16
N GLY A 40 7.92 9.37 -14.91
CA GLY A 40 7.95 7.95 -14.56
C GLY A 40 6.79 7.12 -15.12
N LEU A 41 5.79 7.79 -15.69
CA LEU A 41 4.62 7.18 -16.33
C LEU A 41 4.17 8.03 -17.53
N THR A 42 4.04 7.39 -18.69
CA THR A 42 3.33 7.94 -19.84
C THR A 42 1.95 7.31 -19.90
N ILE A 43 0.90 8.12 -19.80
CA ILE A 43 -0.49 7.67 -20.00
C ILE A 43 -0.82 7.85 -21.48
N LEU A 44 -1.05 6.74 -22.17
CA LEU A 44 -1.52 6.73 -23.56
C LEU A 44 -3.04 6.67 -23.55
N GLY A 45 -3.68 7.57 -24.30
CA GLY A 45 -5.12 7.51 -24.54
C GLY A 45 -5.46 6.62 -25.74
N MET A 46 -6.70 6.16 -25.77
CA MET A 46 -7.39 5.53 -26.90
C MET A 46 -8.42 6.50 -27.52
N THR A 47 -8.99 6.11 -28.67
CA THR A 47 -10.15 6.80 -29.24
C THR A 47 -11.26 6.86 -28.19
N ASP A 48 -11.85 8.04 -27.99
CA ASP A 48 -12.92 8.31 -27.03
C ASP A 48 -12.52 8.24 -25.53
N ASP A 49 -11.22 8.31 -25.19
CA ASP A 49 -10.79 8.45 -23.79
C ASP A 49 -10.99 9.86 -23.20
N TYR A 50 -11.17 10.86 -24.07
CA TYR A 50 -11.41 12.27 -23.71
C TYR A 50 -10.44 12.85 -22.67
N LEU A 51 -9.18 12.39 -22.62
CA LEU A 51 -8.19 12.90 -21.66
C LEU A 51 -8.09 14.43 -21.75
N GLY A 52 -8.41 15.12 -20.65
CA GLY A 52 -8.65 16.56 -20.58
C GLY A 52 -7.94 17.23 -19.40
N PRO A 53 -8.57 18.22 -18.73
CA PRO A 53 -7.92 19.04 -17.69
C PRO A 53 -7.29 18.21 -16.56
N LEU A 54 -6.15 18.68 -16.05
CA LEU A 54 -5.42 18.05 -14.95
C LEU A 54 -5.60 18.83 -13.63
N ALA A 55 -5.65 18.09 -12.51
CA ALA A 55 -5.57 18.64 -11.16
C ALA A 55 -4.77 17.69 -10.26
N GLN A 56 -4.21 18.22 -9.18
CA GLN A 56 -3.47 17.43 -8.18
C GLN A 56 -3.90 17.78 -6.75
N GLY A 57 -3.82 16.81 -5.85
CA GLY A 57 -4.10 16.97 -4.42
C GLY A 57 -4.18 15.62 -3.71
N ASP A 58 -4.06 15.60 -2.39
CA ASP A 58 -4.25 14.38 -1.60
C ASP A 58 -5.76 14.11 -1.46
N LEU A 59 -6.28 13.20 -2.27
CA LEU A 59 -7.70 12.84 -2.34
C LEU A 59 -8.03 11.66 -1.43
N ASN A 60 -7.04 10.83 -1.08
CA ASN A 60 -7.25 9.59 -0.34
C ASN A 60 -6.74 9.64 1.14
N GLY A 61 -5.97 10.66 1.50
CA GLY A 61 -5.50 10.93 2.85
C GLY A 61 -4.18 10.25 3.24
N ASP A 62 -3.35 9.85 2.27
CA ASP A 62 -2.06 9.18 2.51
C ASP A 62 -0.86 10.15 2.61
N GLY A 63 -1.10 11.45 2.39
CA GLY A 63 -0.07 12.49 2.43
C GLY A 63 0.75 12.60 1.14
N VAL A 64 0.40 11.86 0.08
CA VAL A 64 0.97 11.97 -1.27
C VAL A 64 -0.03 12.69 -2.17
N ALA A 65 0.44 13.54 -3.08
CA ALA A 65 -0.46 14.20 -4.03
C ALA A 65 -0.94 13.19 -5.08
N ASP A 66 -2.25 13.00 -5.18
CA ASP A 66 -2.89 12.24 -6.26
C ASP A 66 -3.00 13.10 -7.53
N LEU A 67 -3.12 12.42 -8.69
CA LEU A 67 -3.36 13.03 -10.00
C LEU A 67 -4.80 12.76 -10.45
N ALA A 68 -5.54 13.82 -10.76
CA ALA A 68 -6.86 13.76 -11.38
C ALA A 68 -6.79 14.21 -12.85
N ILE A 69 -7.42 13.44 -13.74
CA ILE A 69 -7.52 13.72 -15.17
C ILE A 69 -9.01 13.80 -15.55
N GLY A 70 -9.44 14.94 -16.10
CA GLY A 70 -10.79 15.12 -16.59
C GLY A 70 -11.05 14.29 -17.85
N ALA A 71 -12.25 13.73 -17.96
CA ALA A 71 -12.73 13.01 -19.15
C ALA A 71 -14.15 13.49 -19.51
N PRO A 72 -14.31 14.68 -20.10
CA PRO A 72 -15.60 15.35 -20.27
C PRO A 72 -16.40 14.81 -21.46
N GLY A 73 -16.37 13.50 -21.73
CA GLY A 73 -16.94 12.86 -22.93
C GLY A 73 -18.24 13.48 -23.42
N THR A 74 -18.31 13.75 -24.72
CA THR A 74 -19.46 14.41 -25.37
C THR A 74 -20.60 13.46 -25.66
#